data_AF-A0A087T7H7-F1
#
_entry.id   AF-A0A087T7H7-F1
#
_cell.length_a   1.000
_cell.length_b   1.000
_cell.length_c   1.000
_cell.angle_alpha   90.00
_cell.angle_beta   90.00
_cell.angle_gamma   90.00
#
_symmetry.space_group_name_H-M   'P 1'
#
loop_
_entity.id
_entity.type
_entity.pdbx_description
1 polymer ?
#
loop_
_entity_poly.entity_id
_entity_poly.type
_entity_poly.pdbx_seq_one_letter_code
_entity_poly.pdbx_strand_id
1 'polypeptide(L)'
;MLLIPVYFIYTLFVAFASCAITDCPYKEDIEPCYCRKVAYGLIVVCTNFNSTSSLERAFKRMRNYYVTSVLFHRLNLTDALPNDLFHDTHINQFIVENSTLKFSQPAFTGLDDTLLSLSVGKYSVIKSKDDFTLARLSKLQEFKMKSNNLVNIRSTWLNGKLPNVRTLVFDNNDITEIEEAAFSKLSKLESISMANNELISVNRSMFSKPELTIWRLSI
;
A
#
# COMPACT_ATOMS: atom_id res chain seq x y z
N MET A 1 -18.38 -43.90 46.02
CA MET A 1 -19.27 -42.75 45.77
C MET A 1 -18.37 -41.52 45.70
N LEU A 2 -18.00 -41.09 44.47
CA LEU A 2 -18.65 -39.98 43.74
C LEU A 2 -18.39 -38.63 44.45
N LEU A 3 -17.86 -37.53 43.89
CA LEU A 3 -17.55 -37.06 42.53
C LEU A 3 -16.64 -35.80 42.64
N ILE A 4 -15.65 -35.70 41.74
CA ILE A 4 -15.20 -34.57 40.87
C ILE A 4 -15.05 -33.12 41.43
N PRO A 5 -13.97 -32.38 41.02
CA PRO A 5 -13.53 -31.11 41.61
C PRO A 5 -14.03 -29.86 40.85
N VAL A 6 -14.12 -28.71 41.52
CA VAL A 6 -14.41 -27.38 40.94
C VAL A 6 -13.66 -26.37 41.83
N TYR A 7 -12.70 -25.54 41.40
CA TYR A 7 -12.78 -24.56 40.33
C TYR A 7 -11.38 -24.31 39.74
N PHE A 8 -11.18 -24.71 38.49
CA PHE A 8 -10.18 -24.09 37.63
C PHE A 8 -10.68 -22.69 37.28
N ILE A 9 -9.91 -21.67 37.65
CA ILE A 9 -10.14 -20.29 37.22
C ILE A 9 -9.80 -20.22 35.73
N TYR A 10 -10.80 -20.45 34.88
CA TYR A 10 -10.74 -20.00 33.50
C TYR A 10 -10.95 -18.48 33.52
N THR A 11 -9.86 -17.73 33.52
CA THR A 11 -9.92 -16.35 33.05
C THR A 11 -10.30 -16.41 31.57
N LEU A 12 -11.59 -16.22 31.32
CA LEU A 12 -12.12 -15.98 29.99
C LEU A 12 -11.44 -14.69 29.50
N PHE A 13 -10.38 -14.82 28.71
CA PHE A 13 -9.94 -13.76 27.83
C PHE A 13 -11.09 -13.57 26.84
N VAL A 14 -12.02 -12.69 27.20
CA VAL A 14 -12.87 -12.04 26.21
C VAL A 14 -11.89 -11.28 25.35
N ALA A 15 -11.51 -11.88 24.22
CA ALA A 15 -10.97 -11.11 23.13
C ALA A 15 -12.02 -10.04 22.86
N PHE A 16 -11.71 -8.80 23.25
CA PHE A 16 -12.36 -7.65 22.64
C PHE A 16 -12.02 -7.78 21.16
N ALA A 17 -12.89 -8.46 20.41
CA ALA A 17 -12.98 -8.23 18.99
C ALA A 17 -13.16 -6.73 18.90
N SER A 18 -12.10 -6.03 18.46
CA SER A 18 -12.24 -4.62 18.11
C SER A 18 -13.43 -4.59 17.16
N CYS A 19 -14.44 -3.82 17.51
CA CYS A 19 -15.63 -3.70 16.68
C CYS A 19 -15.20 -2.89 15.46
N ALA A 20 -14.55 -3.57 14.52
CA ALA A 20 -14.25 -3.02 13.22
C ALA A 20 -15.60 -2.59 12.65
N ILE A 21 -15.73 -1.30 12.36
CA ILE A 21 -16.98 -0.79 11.80
C ILE A 21 -17.07 -1.33 10.38
N THR A 22 -18.11 -2.10 10.11
CA THR A 22 -18.32 -2.80 8.82
C THR A 22 -19.47 -2.23 8.00
N ASP A 23 -20.17 -1.23 8.54
CA ASP A 23 -21.14 -0.43 7.78
C ASP A 23 -20.47 0.82 7.25
N CYS A 24 -20.99 1.38 6.16
CA CYS A 24 -20.45 2.63 5.63
C CYS A 24 -20.89 3.82 6.50
N PRO A 25 -20.01 4.81 6.71
CA PRO A 25 -20.44 6.08 7.28
C PRO A 25 -21.40 6.80 6.34
N TYR A 26 -22.06 7.84 6.87
CA TYR A 26 -22.87 8.73 6.05
C TYR A 26 -22.04 9.36 4.93
N LYS A 27 -22.64 9.53 3.76
CA LYS A 27 -21.94 9.98 2.56
C LYS A 27 -21.33 11.38 2.75
N GLU A 28 -22.03 12.23 3.48
CA GLU A 28 -21.66 13.62 3.76
C GLU A 28 -20.43 13.71 4.66
N ASP A 29 -20.20 12.70 5.51
CA ASP A 29 -19.05 12.66 6.43
C ASP A 29 -17.73 12.34 5.73
N ILE A 30 -17.79 11.68 4.58
CA ILE A 30 -16.61 11.20 3.84
C ILE A 30 -16.46 11.79 2.46
N GLU A 31 -17.27 12.78 2.07
CA GLU A 31 -17.10 13.50 0.81
C GLU A 31 -15.66 14.07 0.72
N PRO A 32 -14.93 13.88 -0.41
CA PRO A 32 -15.37 13.47 -1.76
C PRO A 32 -15.35 11.96 -2.04
N CYS A 33 -15.16 11.15 -1.01
CA CYS A 33 -15.18 9.69 -1.12
C CYS A 33 -16.61 9.15 -1.00
N TYR A 34 -16.82 7.95 -1.53
CA TYR A 34 -17.98 7.14 -1.25
C TYR A 34 -17.55 5.76 -0.75
N CYS A 35 -18.38 5.17 0.10
CA CYS A 35 -18.15 3.86 0.68
C CYS A 35 -19.18 2.85 0.15
N ARG A 36 -18.74 1.61 -0.07
CA ARG A 36 -19.60 0.48 -0.39
C ARG A 36 -19.26 -0.71 0.51
N LYS A 37 -20.28 -1.28 1.15
CA LYS A 37 -20.16 -2.55 1.89
C LYS A 37 -20.04 -3.73 0.92
N VAL A 38 -19.11 -4.63 1.22
CA VAL A 38 -18.92 -5.91 0.52
C VAL A 38 -18.89 -7.06 1.52
N ALA A 39 -18.88 -8.31 1.05
CA ALA A 39 -18.99 -9.51 1.89
C ALA A 39 -17.97 -9.57 3.04
N TYR A 40 -16.77 -8.99 2.85
CA TYR A 40 -15.67 -9.08 3.83
C TYR A 40 -15.08 -7.72 4.21
N GLY A 41 -15.87 -6.65 4.17
CA GLY A 41 -15.46 -5.32 4.65
C GLY A 41 -15.96 -4.20 3.76
N LEU A 42 -15.19 -3.11 3.68
CA LEU A 42 -15.59 -1.91 2.97
C LEU A 42 -14.67 -1.61 1.79
N ILE A 43 -15.24 -1.04 0.73
CA ILE A 43 -14.50 -0.41 -0.36
C ILE A 43 -14.76 1.08 -0.29
N VAL A 44 -13.69 1.87 -0.26
CA VAL A 44 -13.75 3.33 -0.29
C VAL A 44 -13.18 3.81 -1.60
N VAL A 45 -13.91 4.68 -2.30
CA VAL A 45 -13.48 5.24 -3.57
C VAL A 45 -13.56 6.75 -3.49
N CYS A 46 -12.47 7.43 -3.79
CA CYS A 46 -12.38 8.88 -3.80
C CYS A 46 -12.02 9.32 -5.22
N THR A 47 -12.83 10.21 -5.82
CA THR A 47 -12.65 10.57 -7.24
C THR A 47 -12.95 12.03 -7.57
N ASN A 48 -12.27 12.55 -8.60
CA ASN A 48 -12.52 13.87 -9.18
C ASN A 48 -12.42 15.05 -8.20
N PHE A 49 -11.35 15.09 -7.41
CA PHE A 49 -11.12 16.23 -6.50
C PHE A 49 -9.65 16.58 -6.35
N ASN A 50 -9.40 17.76 -5.81
CA ASN A 50 -8.09 18.40 -5.72
C ASN A 50 -7.76 18.96 -4.31
N SER A 51 -8.59 18.68 -3.30
CA SER A 51 -8.42 19.17 -1.92
C SER A 51 -7.86 18.09 -0.98
N THR A 52 -6.67 18.32 -0.42
CA THR A 52 -6.06 17.46 0.61
C THR A 52 -6.85 17.49 1.92
N SER A 53 -7.30 18.66 2.37
CA SER A 53 -8.07 18.81 3.62
C SER A 53 -9.37 18.01 3.63
N SER A 54 -9.97 17.78 2.47
CA SER A 54 -11.20 16.97 2.37
C SER A 54 -10.90 15.48 2.54
N LEU A 55 -9.77 15.00 2.02
CA LEU A 55 -9.28 13.65 2.32
C LEU A 55 -8.95 13.47 3.80
N GLU A 56 -8.30 14.46 4.41
CA GLU A 56 -7.98 14.42 5.84
C GLU A 56 -9.25 14.30 6.70
N ARG A 57 -10.30 15.06 6.38
CA ARG A 57 -11.60 14.95 7.07
C ARG A 57 -12.23 13.57 6.84
N ALA A 58 -12.25 13.08 5.60
CA ALA A 58 -12.82 11.78 5.27
C ALA A 58 -12.10 10.65 6.01
N PHE A 59 -10.76 10.57 5.92
CA PHE A 59 -9.99 9.51 6.57
C PHE A 59 -9.95 9.63 8.10
N LYS A 60 -10.13 10.84 8.66
CA LYS A 60 -10.39 11.01 10.10
C LYS A 60 -11.71 10.36 10.54
N ARG A 61 -12.75 10.37 9.69
CA ARG A 61 -14.01 9.65 9.95
C ARG A 61 -13.91 8.15 9.75
N MET A 62 -12.96 7.70 8.93
CA MET A 62 -12.71 6.28 8.63
C MET A 62 -11.81 5.58 9.67
N ARG A 63 -11.44 6.21 10.78
CA ARG A 63 -10.68 5.56 11.86
C ARG A 63 -11.46 4.39 12.46
N ASN A 64 -10.78 3.28 12.73
CA ASN A 64 -11.32 2.00 13.21
C ASN A 64 -12.22 1.25 12.24
N TYR A 65 -12.37 1.73 10.99
CA TYR A 65 -13.05 0.98 9.95
C TYR A 65 -12.11 -0.07 9.35
N TYR A 66 -12.69 -1.21 8.98
CA TYR A 66 -12.02 -2.25 8.21
C TYR A 66 -12.31 -2.09 6.72
N VAL A 67 -11.35 -1.48 6.02
CA VAL A 67 -11.42 -1.14 4.60
C VAL A 67 -10.60 -2.13 3.80
N THR A 68 -11.27 -3.02 3.09
CA THR A 68 -10.60 -3.99 2.21
C THR A 68 -9.86 -3.33 1.06
N SER A 69 -10.40 -2.25 0.49
CA SER A 69 -9.78 -1.56 -0.63
C SER A 69 -10.08 -0.07 -0.60
N VAL A 70 -9.05 0.73 -0.84
CA VAL A 70 -9.16 2.16 -1.17
C VAL A 70 -8.79 2.35 -2.64
N LEU A 71 -9.59 3.12 -3.36
CA LEU A 71 -9.29 3.56 -4.73
C LEU A 71 -9.27 5.09 -4.80
N PHE A 72 -8.13 5.64 -5.17
CA PHE A 72 -7.96 7.05 -5.56
C PHE A 72 -7.94 7.14 -7.08
N HIS A 73 -8.89 7.85 -7.66
CA HIS A 73 -9.05 7.93 -9.11
C HIS A 73 -9.31 9.36 -9.60
N ARG A 74 -8.49 9.89 -10.52
CA ARG A 74 -8.60 11.28 -11.00
C ARG A 74 -8.42 12.30 -9.88
N LEU A 75 -7.39 12.12 -9.05
CA LEU A 75 -7.03 13.08 -8.00
C LEU A 75 -5.88 13.95 -8.48
N ASN A 76 -6.01 15.26 -8.34
CA ASN A 76 -4.94 16.19 -8.71
C ASN A 76 -4.63 17.10 -7.52
N LEU A 77 -3.87 16.56 -6.57
CA LEU A 77 -3.55 17.25 -5.31
C LEU A 77 -2.27 18.05 -5.46
N THR A 78 -2.35 19.36 -5.23
CA THR A 78 -1.20 20.27 -5.26
C THR A 78 -0.41 20.21 -3.95
N ASP A 79 -1.14 20.13 -2.84
CA ASP A 79 -0.56 20.08 -1.50
C ASP A 79 -0.17 18.66 -1.10
N ALA A 80 0.77 18.57 -0.15
CA ALA A 80 1.18 17.29 0.40
C ALA A 80 0.11 16.76 1.35
N LEU A 81 -0.30 15.50 1.15
CA LEU A 81 -1.02 14.72 2.14
C LEU A 81 -0.10 14.46 3.34
N PRO A 82 -0.62 14.51 4.58
CA PRO A 82 0.15 14.14 5.75
C PRO A 82 0.55 12.66 5.68
N ASN A 83 1.70 12.32 6.28
CA ASN A 83 2.25 10.97 6.22
C ASN A 83 1.34 9.96 6.95
N ASP A 84 0.71 10.40 8.03
CA ASP A 84 -0.17 9.66 8.95
C ASP A 84 -1.67 9.79 8.60
N LEU A 85 -2.00 10.19 7.36
CA LEU A 85 -3.39 10.32 6.88
C LEU A 85 -4.26 9.09 7.20
N PHE A 86 -3.64 7.91 7.21
CA PHE A 86 -4.28 6.61 7.39
C PHE A 86 -4.13 6.04 8.80
N HIS A 87 -3.73 6.86 9.78
CA HIS A 87 -3.62 6.45 11.17
C HIS A 87 -4.94 5.85 11.70
N ASP A 88 -4.84 4.77 12.48
CA ASP A 88 -5.98 3.97 13.00
C ASP A 88 -6.93 3.42 11.92
N THR A 89 -6.53 3.36 10.65
CA THR A 89 -7.31 2.71 9.59
C THR A 89 -6.75 1.33 9.28
N HIS A 90 -7.63 0.40 8.93
CA HIS A 90 -7.23 -0.93 8.47
C HIS A 90 -7.48 -1.00 6.97
N ILE A 91 -6.43 -0.84 6.16
CA ILE A 91 -6.51 -0.89 4.71
C ILE A 91 -5.69 -2.05 4.17
N ASN A 92 -6.33 -3.03 3.51
CA ASN A 92 -5.62 -4.17 2.93
C ASN A 92 -5.06 -3.88 1.53
N GLN A 93 -5.81 -3.15 0.71
CA GLN A 93 -5.44 -2.83 -0.66
C GLN A 93 -5.58 -1.33 -0.92
N PHE A 94 -4.54 -0.74 -1.52
CA PHE A 94 -4.55 0.65 -1.92
C PHE A 94 -4.25 0.77 -3.41
N ILE A 95 -5.16 1.42 -4.14
CA ILE A 95 -5.10 1.57 -5.59
C ILE A 95 -5.11 3.07 -5.92
N VAL A 96 -4.15 3.50 -6.74
CA VAL A 96 -4.05 4.86 -7.27
C VAL A 96 -4.07 4.79 -8.79
N GLU A 97 -5.03 5.48 -9.41
CA GLU A 97 -5.19 5.53 -10.86
C GLU A 97 -5.39 6.96 -11.36
N ASN A 98 -4.71 7.31 -12.45
CA ASN A 98 -4.84 8.62 -13.10
C ASN A 98 -4.79 9.78 -12.09
N SER A 99 -3.85 9.73 -11.15
CA SER A 99 -3.80 10.65 -10.02
C SER A 99 -2.39 11.18 -9.76
N THR A 100 -2.29 12.46 -9.40
CA THR A 100 -1.07 13.08 -8.90
C THR A 100 -1.22 13.30 -7.39
N LEU A 101 -0.42 12.58 -6.62
CA LEU A 101 -0.41 12.63 -5.17
C LEU A 101 0.95 13.11 -4.68
N LYS A 102 0.93 13.98 -3.66
CA LYS A 102 2.12 14.39 -2.93
C LYS A 102 1.96 13.96 -1.48
N PHE A 103 3.01 13.42 -0.87
CA PHE A 103 3.00 13.00 0.53
C PHE A 103 4.13 13.65 1.32
N SER A 104 3.83 14.04 2.54
CA SER A 104 4.81 14.13 3.63
C SER A 104 5.39 12.73 3.88
N GLN A 105 6.65 12.66 4.27
CA GLN A 105 7.40 11.41 4.31
C GLN A 105 7.48 10.85 5.75
N PRO A 106 7.52 9.53 5.94
CA PRO A 106 7.39 8.48 4.92
C PRO A 106 5.92 8.28 4.49
N ALA A 107 5.68 8.09 3.20
CA ALA A 107 4.31 7.94 2.68
C ALA A 107 3.64 6.65 3.19
N PHE A 108 2.32 6.69 3.35
CA PHE A 108 1.50 5.57 3.84
C PHE A 108 1.81 5.13 5.29
N THR A 109 2.24 6.04 6.15
CA THR A 109 2.39 5.76 7.59
C THR A 109 1.02 5.44 8.21
N GLY A 110 0.99 4.47 9.13
CA GLY A 110 -0.23 3.95 9.73
C GLY A 110 -0.78 2.71 9.02
N LEU A 111 -0.23 2.38 7.85
CA LEU A 111 -0.56 1.15 7.09
C LEU A 111 0.51 0.06 7.19
N ASP A 112 1.52 0.30 8.05
CA ASP A 112 2.70 -0.53 8.26
C ASP A 112 2.34 -2.02 8.44
N ASP A 113 1.31 -2.30 9.24
CA ASP A 113 0.90 -3.67 9.62
C ASP A 113 -0.46 -4.09 9.06
N THR A 114 -1.00 -3.39 8.06
CA THR A 114 -2.33 -3.69 7.49
C THR A 114 -2.30 -3.84 5.96
N LEU A 115 -1.46 -3.07 5.26
CA LEU A 115 -1.44 -3.07 3.80
C LEU A 115 -0.81 -4.33 3.23
N LEU A 116 -1.56 -5.04 2.38
CA LEU A 116 -1.15 -6.26 1.69
C LEU A 116 -0.78 -5.99 0.23
N SER A 117 -1.48 -5.06 -0.43
CA SER A 117 -1.29 -4.71 -1.83
C SER A 117 -1.30 -3.20 -2.05
N LEU A 118 -0.27 -2.67 -2.72
CA LEU A 118 -0.20 -1.28 -3.17
C LEU A 118 -0.02 -1.25 -4.68
N SER A 119 -0.99 -0.67 -5.40
CA SER A 119 -0.99 -0.56 -6.85
C SER A 119 -1.14 0.88 -7.28
N VAL A 120 -0.18 1.36 -8.06
CA VAL A 120 -0.15 2.71 -8.62
C VAL A 120 -0.04 2.56 -10.13
N GLY A 121 -0.99 3.12 -10.88
CA GLY A 121 -0.96 2.97 -12.33
C GLY A 121 -1.73 4.02 -13.11
N LYS A 122 -1.77 3.84 -14.44
CA LYS A 122 -2.52 4.69 -15.38
C LYS A 122 -2.11 6.16 -15.28
N TYR A 123 -0.84 6.46 -15.54
CA TYR A 123 -0.23 7.79 -15.50
C TYR A 123 -0.33 8.46 -14.13
N SER A 124 -0.19 7.67 -13.06
CA SER A 124 -0.19 8.20 -11.70
C SER A 124 1.21 8.59 -11.27
N VAL A 125 1.29 9.67 -10.49
CA VAL A 125 2.55 10.16 -9.91
C VAL A 125 2.38 10.24 -8.40
N ILE A 126 3.28 9.58 -7.67
CA ILE A 126 3.41 9.76 -6.22
C ILE A 126 4.78 10.36 -5.95
N LYS A 127 4.79 11.52 -5.28
CA LYS A 127 6.01 12.30 -5.03
C LYS A 127 6.03 12.90 -3.63
N SER A 128 7.20 13.43 -3.26
CA SER A 128 7.43 14.30 -2.10
C SER A 128 8.04 15.62 -2.54
N LYS A 129 8.23 16.54 -1.59
CA LYS A 129 9.09 17.70 -1.81
C LYS A 129 10.54 17.29 -2.05
N ASP A 130 11.01 16.34 -1.26
CA ASP A 130 12.37 15.79 -1.31
C ASP A 130 12.32 14.33 -1.81
N ASP A 131 13.23 13.47 -1.35
CA ASP A 131 13.26 12.05 -1.72
C ASP A 131 12.03 11.27 -1.22
N PHE A 132 11.37 10.60 -2.15
CA PHE A 132 10.20 9.77 -1.85
C PHE A 132 10.63 8.48 -1.16
N THR A 133 9.95 8.13 -0.07
CA THR A 133 10.15 6.89 0.66
C THR A 133 8.83 6.34 1.20
N LEU A 134 8.71 5.03 1.23
CA LEU A 134 7.57 4.36 1.85
C LEU A 134 7.79 4.23 3.36
N ALA A 135 6.68 4.17 4.11
CA ALA A 135 6.66 3.62 5.45
C ALA A 135 7.16 2.17 5.41
N ARG A 136 7.45 1.59 6.58
CA ARG A 136 7.88 0.20 6.63
C ARG A 136 6.65 -0.70 6.58
N LEU A 137 6.14 -0.91 5.36
CA LEU A 137 4.95 -1.72 5.07
C LEU A 137 5.27 -3.21 5.28
N SER A 138 5.24 -3.63 6.54
CA SER A 138 5.67 -4.92 7.03
C SER A 138 4.82 -6.06 6.48
N LYS A 139 3.53 -5.85 6.22
CA LYS A 139 2.65 -6.89 5.66
C LYS A 139 2.51 -6.86 4.14
N LEU A 140 3.12 -5.90 3.45
CA LEU A 140 2.96 -5.76 2.01
C LEU A 140 3.52 -6.99 1.29
N GLN A 141 2.67 -7.62 0.48
CA GLN A 141 3.02 -8.81 -0.32
C GLN A 141 3.16 -8.46 -1.80
N GLU A 142 2.40 -7.47 -2.27
CA GLU A 142 2.37 -7.08 -3.67
C GLU A 142 2.54 -5.57 -3.84
N PHE A 143 3.52 -5.17 -4.65
CA PHE A 143 3.75 -3.78 -5.02
C PHE A 143 3.77 -3.62 -6.54
N LYS A 144 2.88 -2.78 -7.07
CA LYS A 144 2.70 -2.57 -8.50
C LYS A 144 2.82 -1.09 -8.83
N MET A 145 3.66 -0.77 -9.80
CA MET A 145 3.87 0.55 -10.36
C MET A 145 3.83 0.43 -11.89
N LYS A 146 2.64 0.45 -12.49
CA LYS A 146 2.42 0.09 -13.90
C LYS A 146 1.93 1.27 -14.73
N SER A 147 2.53 1.53 -15.89
CA SER A 147 2.08 2.62 -16.77
C SER A 147 2.15 3.99 -16.11
N ASN A 148 3.27 4.32 -15.46
CA ASN A 148 3.48 5.60 -14.78
C ASN A 148 4.68 6.39 -15.33
N ASN A 149 5.22 6.01 -16.50
CA ASN A 149 6.39 6.64 -17.14
C ASN A 149 7.60 6.73 -16.18
N LEU A 150 7.79 5.70 -15.35
CA LEU A 150 8.94 5.64 -14.45
C LEU A 150 10.21 5.40 -15.26
N VAL A 151 11.25 6.20 -15.00
CA VAL A 151 12.55 6.06 -15.67
C VAL A 151 13.56 5.29 -14.80
N ASN A 152 13.46 5.42 -13.47
CA ASN A 152 14.42 4.84 -12.54
C ASN A 152 13.71 4.14 -11.37
N ILE A 153 14.24 2.99 -10.93
CA ILE A 153 13.87 2.38 -9.64
C ILE A 153 14.92 2.77 -8.60
N ARG A 154 14.49 3.56 -7.60
CA ARG A 154 15.37 3.98 -6.51
C ARG A 154 15.37 3.01 -5.34
N SER A 155 16.53 2.84 -4.72
CA SER A 155 16.74 2.00 -3.54
C SER A 155 15.94 2.49 -2.33
N THR A 156 15.75 3.80 -2.19
CA THR A 156 14.99 4.45 -1.10
C THR A 156 13.51 4.08 -1.04
N TRP A 157 12.95 3.59 -2.16
CA TRP A 157 11.54 3.21 -2.25
C TRP A 157 11.27 1.86 -1.59
N LEU A 158 12.16 0.88 -1.80
CA LEU A 158 11.88 -0.53 -1.51
C LEU A 158 12.81 -1.10 -0.45
N ASN A 159 14.09 -0.70 -0.48
CA ASN A 159 15.14 -1.37 0.27
C ASN A 159 14.92 -1.24 1.79
N GLY A 160 14.61 -2.35 2.45
CA GLY A 160 14.28 -2.40 3.88
C GLY A 160 12.90 -1.86 4.25
N LYS A 161 12.12 -1.36 3.28
CA LYS A 161 10.76 -0.85 3.49
C LYS A 161 9.70 -1.92 3.35
N LEU A 162 9.93 -2.88 2.45
CA LEU A 162 8.97 -3.93 2.09
C LEU A 162 9.50 -5.34 2.44
N PRO A 163 9.75 -5.65 3.73
CA PRO A 163 10.49 -6.85 4.12
C PRO A 163 9.78 -8.18 3.77
N ASN A 164 8.47 -8.15 3.50
CA ASN A 164 7.67 -9.34 3.20
C ASN A 164 7.09 -9.35 1.79
N VAL A 165 7.55 -8.45 0.90
CA VAL A 165 7.07 -8.41 -0.48
C VAL A 165 7.47 -9.66 -1.24
N ARG A 166 6.53 -10.21 -2.00
CA ARG A 166 6.66 -11.42 -2.82
C ARG A 166 6.61 -11.11 -4.31
N THR A 167 5.84 -10.10 -4.69
CA THR A 167 5.59 -9.74 -6.09
C THR A 167 5.85 -8.26 -6.32
N LEU A 168 6.72 -7.97 -7.29
CA LEU A 168 6.92 -6.62 -7.83
C LEU A 168 6.52 -6.57 -9.31
N VAL A 169 5.74 -5.57 -9.68
CA VAL A 169 5.35 -5.33 -11.08
C VAL A 169 5.64 -3.89 -11.46
N PHE A 170 6.55 -3.72 -12.42
CA PHE A 170 6.96 -2.43 -12.99
C PHE A 170 6.67 -2.36 -14.50
N ASP A 171 5.72 -3.16 -14.99
CA ASP A 171 5.41 -3.25 -16.41
C ASP A 171 5.01 -1.90 -17.03
N ASN A 172 5.26 -1.75 -18.33
CA ASN A 172 4.84 -0.61 -19.14
C ASN A 172 5.33 0.73 -18.55
N ASN A 173 6.60 0.84 -18.23
CA ASN A 173 7.22 2.12 -17.89
C ASN A 173 8.39 2.37 -18.86
N ASP A 174 9.18 3.41 -18.61
CA ASP A 174 10.33 3.79 -19.43
C ASP A 174 11.62 3.52 -18.64
N ILE A 175 11.64 2.43 -17.84
CA ILE A 175 12.72 2.21 -16.87
C ILE A 175 13.99 1.84 -17.62
N THR A 176 15.03 2.64 -17.45
CA THR A 176 16.37 2.42 -18.02
C THR A 176 17.38 2.00 -16.96
N GLU A 177 17.20 2.42 -15.70
CA GLU A 177 18.13 2.15 -14.60
C GLU A 177 17.44 1.67 -13.31
N ILE A 178 18.15 0.78 -12.61
CA ILE A 178 17.81 0.31 -11.27
C ILE A 178 18.99 0.62 -10.37
N GLU A 179 18.77 1.39 -9.31
CA GLU A 179 19.82 1.71 -8.36
C GLU A 179 20.41 0.45 -7.70
N GLU A 180 21.70 0.51 -7.37
CA GLU A 180 22.37 -0.58 -6.68
C GLU A 180 21.63 -0.94 -5.38
N ALA A 181 21.53 -2.25 -5.11
CA ALA A 181 20.90 -2.79 -3.92
C ALA A 181 19.39 -2.47 -3.77
N ALA A 182 18.69 -1.97 -4.80
CA ALA A 182 17.27 -1.63 -4.72
C ALA A 182 16.37 -2.77 -4.22
N PHE A 183 16.71 -4.03 -4.56
CA PHE A 183 15.99 -5.22 -4.11
C PHE A 183 16.77 -6.07 -3.09
N SER A 184 17.95 -5.62 -2.64
CA SER A 184 18.88 -6.40 -1.80
C SER A 184 18.29 -6.90 -0.48
N LYS A 185 17.41 -6.13 0.17
CA LYS A 185 16.76 -6.53 1.44
C LYS A 185 15.37 -7.15 1.25
N LEU A 186 14.93 -7.40 0.02
CA LEU A 186 13.65 -8.04 -0.27
C LEU A 186 13.83 -9.57 -0.24
N SER A 187 14.00 -10.12 0.97
CA SER A 187 14.37 -11.53 1.17
C SER A 187 13.25 -12.53 0.86
N LYS A 188 11.99 -12.08 0.83
CA LYS A 188 10.81 -12.88 0.47
C LYS A 188 10.34 -12.68 -0.97
N LEU A 189 11.10 -11.93 -1.77
CA LEU A 189 10.74 -11.67 -3.14
C LEU A 189 10.80 -12.97 -3.96
N GLU A 190 9.70 -13.27 -4.64
CA GLU A 190 9.49 -14.50 -5.41
C GLU A 190 9.41 -14.19 -6.92
N SER A 191 8.79 -13.06 -7.26
CA SER A 191 8.54 -12.67 -8.65
C SER A 191 8.77 -11.18 -8.89
N ILE A 192 9.38 -10.89 -10.03
CA ILE A 192 9.51 -9.53 -10.56
C ILE A 192 9.13 -9.54 -12.04
N SER A 193 8.27 -8.61 -12.43
CA SER A 193 7.94 -8.32 -13.82
C SER A 193 8.33 -6.89 -14.14
N MET A 194 9.06 -6.71 -15.24
CA MET A 194 9.43 -5.40 -15.79
C MET A 194 9.18 -5.40 -17.30
N ALA A 195 8.10 -6.04 -17.75
CA ALA A 195 7.78 -6.15 -19.16
C ALA A 195 7.52 -4.77 -19.78
N ASN A 196 7.93 -4.57 -21.04
CA ASN A 196 7.79 -3.29 -21.74
C ASN A 196 8.42 -2.12 -20.95
N ASN A 197 9.73 -2.21 -20.76
CA ASN A 197 10.60 -1.15 -20.27
C ASN A 197 11.79 -0.98 -21.23
N GLU A 198 12.74 -0.11 -20.89
CA GLU A 198 13.93 0.20 -21.70
C GLU A 198 15.24 -0.23 -20.99
N LEU A 199 15.16 -1.29 -20.17
CA LEU A 199 16.30 -1.75 -19.38
C LEU A 199 17.38 -2.33 -20.28
N ILE A 200 18.57 -1.74 -20.25
CA ILE A 200 19.72 -2.22 -21.03
C ILE A 200 20.40 -3.41 -20.35
N SER A 201 20.45 -3.41 -19.01
CA SER A 201 21.10 -4.48 -18.25
C SER A 201 20.56 -4.59 -16.83
N VAL A 202 20.67 -5.79 -16.25
CA VAL A 202 20.41 -6.04 -14.83
C VAL A 202 21.64 -6.71 -14.21
N ASN A 203 22.02 -6.28 -13.01
CA ASN A 203 23.16 -6.85 -12.29
C ASN A 203 22.69 -7.79 -11.18
N ARG A 204 23.39 -8.91 -10.99
CA ARG A 204 23.12 -9.87 -9.91
C ARG A 204 23.10 -9.21 -8.52
N SER A 205 23.93 -8.20 -8.28
CA SER A 205 24.02 -7.47 -7.00
C SER A 205 22.75 -6.70 -6.63
N MET A 206 21.87 -6.44 -7.60
CA MET A 206 20.58 -5.76 -7.36
C MET A 206 19.62 -6.63 -6.54
N PHE A 207 19.81 -7.95 -6.54
CA PHE A 207 18.84 -8.94 -6.04
C PHE A 207 19.35 -9.71 -4.80
N SER A 208 18.45 -9.93 -3.84
CA SER A 208 18.75 -10.63 -2.58
C SER A 208 19.07 -12.13 -2.75
N LYS A 209 18.49 -12.80 -3.76
CA LYS A 209 18.55 -14.26 -3.95
C LYS A 209 18.89 -14.65 -5.39
N PRO A 210 19.62 -15.78 -5.60
CA PRO A 210 20.01 -16.22 -6.95
C PRO A 210 18.87 -16.89 -7.73
N GLU A 211 17.87 -17.43 -7.04
CA GLU A 211 16.75 -18.19 -7.62
C GLU A 211 15.48 -17.34 -7.86
N LEU A 212 15.61 -16.01 -7.90
CA LEU A 212 14.49 -15.14 -8.18
C LEU A 212 13.89 -15.48 -9.55
N THR A 213 12.61 -15.83 -9.58
CA THR A 213 11.92 -16.10 -10.83
C THR A 213 11.61 -14.76 -11.48
N ILE A 214 12.40 -14.41 -12.49
CA ILE A 214 12.16 -13.23 -13.32
C ILE A 214 11.20 -13.67 -14.42
N TRP A 215 9.91 -13.36 -14.26
CA TRP A 215 8.87 -13.94 -15.12
C TRP A 215 8.82 -13.32 -16.51
N ARG A 216 9.35 -12.09 -16.68
CA ARG A 216 9.50 -11.39 -17.96
C ARG A 216 10.46 -10.20 -17.81
N LEU A 217 11.65 -10.33 -18.39
CA LEU A 217 12.45 -9.20 -18.83
C LEU A 217 12.30 -9.15 -20.35
N SER A 218 11.65 -8.10 -20.85
CA SER A 218 11.83 -7.70 -22.24
C SER A 218 12.95 -6.67 -22.18
N ILE A 219 14.18 -7.14 -22.42
CA ILE A 219 15.36 -6.31 -22.68
C ILE A 219 15.27 -5.85 -24.13
#